data_AF-A0A2V8BLR0-F1
#
_entry.id   AF-A0A2V8BLR0-F1
#
_cell.length_a   1.000
_cell.length_b   1.000
_cell.length_c   1.000
_cell.angle_alpha   90.00
_cell.angle_beta   90.00
_cell.angle_gamma   90.00
#
_symmetry.space_group_name_H-M   'P 1'
#
loop_
_entity.id
_entity.type
_entity.pdbx_description
1 polymer ?
#
loop_
_entity_poly.entity_id
_entity_poly.type
_entity_poly.pdbx_seq_one_letter_code
_entity_poly.pdbx_strand_id
1 'polypeptide(L)' 'GYEWVELGRGRVDVKGCVTALKEIGFRGWAIVELDRVPEPTGSPKASAILNKRYVEQELGLTV' A
#
# COMPACT_ATOMS: atom_id res chain seq x y z
N GLY A 1 -9.77 17.18 -5.85
CA GLY A 1 -8.47 16.86 -6.45
C GLY A 1 -8.19 15.37 -6.27
N TYR A 2 -7.08 14.88 -6.81
CA TYR A 2 -6.55 13.56 -6.45
C TYR A 2 -5.44 13.75 -5.42
N GLU A 3 -5.24 12.76 -4.55
CA GLU A 3 -4.22 12.78 -3.52
C GLU A 3 -3.77 11.34 -3.23
N TRP A 4 -2.46 11.15 -3.04
CA TRP A 4 -1.93 9.89 -2.55
C TRP A 4 -2.17 9.77 -1.05
N VAL A 5 -2.60 8.60 -0.62
CA VAL A 5 -2.87 8.28 0.78
C VAL A 5 -2.24 6.94 1.10
N GLU A 6 -1.98 6.67 2.38
CA GLU A 6 -1.56 5.32 2.78
C GLU A 6 -2.56 4.26 2.31
N LEU A 7 -2.05 3.07 2.01
CA LEU A 7 -2.82 1.94 1.52
C LEU A 7 -4.03 1.66 2.44
N GLY A 8 -5.18 1.41 1.82
CA GLY A 8 -6.43 1.14 2.54
C GLY A 8 -7.21 2.39 2.98
N ARG A 9 -6.65 3.60 2.88
CA ARG A 9 -7.36 4.86 3.18
C ARG A 9 -7.99 5.52 1.94
N GLY A 10 -7.68 5.00 0.76
CA GLY A 10 -8.12 5.53 -0.52
C GLY A 10 -9.34 4.81 -1.11
N ARG A 11 -9.57 5.04 -2.40
CA ARG A 11 -10.67 4.41 -3.16
C ARG A 11 -10.23 3.22 -4.02
N VAL A 12 -8.92 2.97 -4.11
CA VAL A 12 -8.36 1.89 -4.92
C VAL A 12 -8.52 0.56 -4.20
N ASP A 13 -9.05 -0.44 -4.89
CA ASP A 13 -9.12 -1.82 -4.38
C ASP A 13 -7.77 -2.53 -4.53
N VAL A 14 -6.85 -2.22 -3.61
CA VAL A 14 -5.51 -2.82 -3.58
C VAL A 14 -5.60 -4.33 -3.30
N LYS A 15 -6.59 -4.79 -2.53
CA LYS A 15 -6.80 -6.22 -2.25
C LYS A 15 -7.14 -6.97 -3.54
N GLY A 16 -8.07 -6.43 -4.33
CA GLY A 16 -8.42 -6.96 -5.65
C GLY A 16 -7.24 -7.03 -6.61
N CYS A 17 -6.41 -5.98 -6.66
CA CYS A 17 -5.17 -5.99 -7.44
C CYS A 17 -4.22 -7.13 -7.04
N VAL A 18 -4.00 -7.33 -5.74
CA VAL A 18 -3.15 -8.42 -5.24
C VAL A 18 -3.73 -9.79 -5.57
N THR A 19 -5.05 -9.96 -5.43
CA THR A 19 -5.74 -11.20 -5.81
C THR A 19 -5.53 -11.53 -7.29
N ALA A 20 -5.76 -10.55 -8.17
CA ALA A 20 -5.57 -10.74 -9.61
C ALA A 20 -4.11 -11.12 -9.97
N LEU A 21 -3.12 -10.49 -9.32
CA LEU A 21 -1.71 -10.83 -9.52
C LEU A 21 -1.39 -12.26 -9.05
N LYS A 22 -1.98 -12.72 -7.94
CA LYS A 22 -1.83 -14.09 -7.44
C LYS A 22 -2.44 -15.10 -8.41
N GLU A 23 -3.63 -14.82 -8.95
CA GLU A 23 -4.36 -15.68 -9.89
C GLU A 23 -3.58 -15.96 -11.17
N ILE A 24 -2.88 -14.97 -11.72
CA ILE A 24 -2.04 -15.15 -12.91
C ILE A 24 -0.64 -15.74 -12.60
N GLY A 25 -0.37 -16.08 -11.34
CA GLY A 25 0.90 -16.68 -10.94
C GLY A 25 2.08 -15.69 -10.90
N PHE A 26 1.82 -14.38 -10.75
CA PHE A 26 2.92 -13.42 -10.60
C PHE A 26 3.73 -13.70 -9.31
N ARG A 27 5.06 -13.60 -9.41
CA ARG A 27 6.03 -13.87 -8.32
C ARG A 27 7.13 -12.82 -8.24
N GLY A 28 6.98 -11.70 -8.95
CA GLY A 28 7.95 -10.61 -8.93
C GLY A 28 7.77 -9.69 -7.71
N TRP A 29 8.54 -8.61 -7.71
CA TRP A 29 8.50 -7.61 -6.66
C TRP A 29 7.47 -6.53 -6.93
N ALA A 30 6.94 -5.95 -5.85
CA ALA A 30 6.11 -4.75 -5.86
C ALA A 30 6.71 -3.72 -4.90
N ILE A 31 6.49 -2.44 -5.19
CA ILE A 31 7.01 -1.31 -4.40
C ILE A 31 5.81 -0.49 -3.91
N VAL A 32 5.87 -0.05 -2.66
CA VAL A 32 4.92 0.94 -2.14
C VAL A 32 5.53 2.33 -2.32
N GLU A 33 4.83 3.21 -3.02
CA GLU A 33 5.24 4.59 -3.30
C GLU A 33 4.17 5.58 -2.81
N LEU A 34 4.63 6.66 -2.19
CA LEU A 34 3.83 7.84 -1.87
C LEU A 34 4.59 9.06 -2.38
N ASP A 35 3.90 9.99 -3.05
CA ASP A 35 4.51 11.22 -3.58
C ASP A 35 4.84 12.24 -2.48
N ARG A 36 4.11 12.18 -1.35
CA ARG A 36 4.33 13.00 -0.17
C ARG A 36 3.81 12.31 1.09
N VAL A 37 4.09 12.92 2.23
CA VAL A 37 3.39 12.61 3.49
C VAL A 37 1.98 13.23 3.42
N PRO A 38 0.89 12.44 3.53
CA PRO A 38 -0.47 12.96 3.42
C PRO A 38 -0.84 13.90 4.58
N GLU A 39 -0.53 13.47 5.81
CA GLU A 39 -0.82 14.22 7.03
C GLU A 39 0.23 15.32 7.30
N PRO A 40 -0.15 16.59 7.54
CA PRO A 40 0.80 17.68 7.75
C PRO A 40 1.77 17.48 8.92
N THR A 41 1.33 16.78 9.96
CA THR A 41 2.14 16.44 11.15
C THR A 41 2.77 15.05 11.06
N GLY A 42 2.62 14.37 9.92
CA GLY A 42 3.17 13.04 9.69
C GLY A 42 4.67 13.04 9.40
N SER A 43 5.22 11.86 9.17
CA SER A 43 6.61 11.70 8.69
C SER A 43 6.71 10.56 7.68
N PRO A 44 7.71 10.57 6.78
CA PRO A 44 7.91 9.47 5.84
C PRO A 44 8.02 8.10 6.53
N LYS A 45 8.68 8.05 7.69
CA LYS A 45 8.80 6.83 8.50
C LYS A 45 7.44 6.35 9.01
N ALA A 46 6.58 7.24 9.46
CA ALA A 46 5.24 6.88 9.93
C ALA A 46 4.39 6.31 8.79
N SER A 47 4.38 6.95 7.62
CA SER A 47 3.65 6.44 6.45
C SER A 47 4.20 5.09 5.98
N ALA A 48 5.53 4.90 6.00
CA ALA A 48 6.14 3.60 5.69
C ALA A 48 5.69 2.49 6.66
N ILE A 49 5.62 2.77 7.96
CA ILE A 49 5.13 1.82 8.97
C ILE A 49 3.65 1.48 8.75
N LEU A 50 2.82 2.47 8.45
CA LEU A 50 1.39 2.26 8.18
C LEU A 50 1.17 1.40 6.93
N ASN A 51 1.88 1.71 5.85
CA ASN A 51 1.84 0.91 4.63
C ASN A 51 2.35 -0.51 4.86
N LYS A 52 3.46 -0.68 5.58
CA LYS A 52 3.99 -2.01 5.93
C LYS A 52 2.94 -2.83 6.68
N ARG A 53 2.28 -2.24 7.69
CA ARG A 53 1.21 -2.93 8.44
C ARG A 53 0.06 -3.35 7.53
N TYR A 54 -0.38 -2.49 6.62
CA TYR A 54 -1.42 -2.85 5.65
C TYR A 54 -0.98 -4.03 4.76
N VAL A 55 0.27 -4.01 4.27
CA VAL A 55 0.81 -5.11 3.44
C VAL A 55 0.83 -6.43 4.21
N GLU A 56 1.32 -6.43 5.45
CA GLU A 56 1.43 -7.65 6.27
C GLU A 56 0.06 -8.15 6.77
N GLN A 57 -0.80 -7.26 7.24
CA GLN A 57 -2.02 -7.62 7.97
C GLN A 57 -3.25 -7.72 7.06
N GLU A 58 -3.35 -6.85 6.05
CA GLU A 58 -4.53 -6.76 5.18
C GLU A 58 -4.33 -7.46 3.84
N LEU A 59 -3.11 -7.47 3.30
CA LEU A 59 -2.78 -8.16 2.04
C LEU A 59 -2.20 -9.57 2.28
N GLY A 60 -1.73 -9.85 3.50
CA GLY A 60 -1.10 -11.12 3.86
C GLY A 60 0.19 -11.39 3.06
N LEU A 61 0.96 -10.34 2.77
CA LEU A 61 2.25 -10.43 2.07
C LEU A 61 3.40 -10.19 3.04
N THR A 62 4.53 -10.83 2.79
CA THR A 62 5.76 -10.64 3.58
C THR A 62 6.62 -9.54 2.97
N VAL A 63 7.15 -8.64 3.80
CA VAL A 63 8.01 -7.51 3.42
C VAL A 63 9.43 -7.73 3.91
#